data_AF-A0A227J4A4-F1
#
_entry.id   AF-A0A227J4A4-F1
#
_cell.length_a   1.000
_cell.length_b   1.000
_cell.length_c   1.000
_cell.angle_alpha   90.00
_cell.angle_beta   90.00
_cell.angle_gamma   90.00
#
_symmetry.space_group_name_H-M   'P 1'
#
loop_
_entity.id
_entity.type
_entity.pdbx_description
1 polymer ?
#
loop_
_entity_poly.entity_id
_entity_poly.type
_entity_poly.pdbx_seq_one_letter_code
_entity_poly.pdbx_strand_id
1 'polypeptide(L)'
;MPLQSPLTFSDEQINIGELKQELEKFSSTQKQEFLNHHPVTSLVLARAEYMDLLLTRLWQYFGFNDIYNISLVAVGGYGRGELHPLSDIDIL
;
A
#
# COMPACT_ATOMS: atom_id res chain seq x y z
N MET A 1 -12.72 -8.16 -10.71
CA MET A 1 -13.21 -6.85 -10.23
C MET A 1 -12.01 -5.91 -10.16
N PRO A 2 -12.15 -4.63 -10.51
CA PRO A 2 -11.04 -3.69 -10.39
C PRO A 2 -10.58 -3.64 -8.93
N LEU A 3 -9.28 -3.40 -8.75
CA LEU A 3 -8.70 -3.23 -7.43
C LEU A 3 -9.29 -1.94 -6.81
N GLN A 4 -9.81 -2.04 -5.59
CA GLN A 4 -10.27 -0.87 -4.86
C GLN A 4 -9.05 -0.07 -4.37
N SER A 5 -9.09 1.26 -4.49
CA SER A 5 -8.05 2.11 -3.91
C SER A 5 -8.14 2.05 -2.38
N PRO A 6 -7.02 1.91 -1.65
CA PRO A 6 -7.05 1.89 -0.19
C PRO A 6 -7.69 3.14 0.44
N LEU A 7 -7.58 4.29 -0.22
CA LEU A 7 -8.20 5.54 0.26
C LEU A 7 -9.73 5.47 0.34
N THR A 8 -10.37 4.54 -0.37
CA THR A 8 -11.84 4.42 -0.40
C THR A 8 -12.36 3.28 0.47
N PHE A 9 -11.51 2.61 1.25
CA PHE A 9 -11.97 1.62 2.22
C PHE A 9 -12.88 2.28 3.25
N SER A 10 -14.02 1.66 3.54
CA SER A 10 -14.88 2.08 4.64
C SER A 10 -14.21 1.78 5.99
N ASP A 11 -14.69 2.39 7.07
CA ASP A 11 -14.13 2.19 8.41
C ASP A 11 -14.27 0.73 8.86
N GLU A 12 -15.33 0.04 8.46
CA GLU A 12 -15.56 -1.39 8.75
C GLU A 12 -14.51 -2.28 8.07
N GLN A 13 -13.98 -1.85 6.92
CA GLN A 13 -12.93 -2.54 6.19
C GLN A 13 -11.53 -2.31 6.81
N ILE A 14 -11.37 -1.35 7.73
CA ILE A 14 -10.10 -1.10 8.42
C ILE A 14 -9.94 -2.07 9.60
N ASN A 15 -9.84 -3.35 9.27
CA ASN A 15 -9.50 -4.41 10.21
C ASN A 15 -8.50 -5.39 9.62
N ILE A 16 -7.77 -6.10 10.48
CA ILE A 16 -6.64 -6.95 10.08
C ILE A 16 -7.06 -8.03 9.07
N GLY A 17 -8.26 -8.59 9.19
CA GLY A 17 -8.75 -9.64 8.31
C GLY A 17 -8.97 -9.13 6.88
N GLU A 18 -9.73 -8.05 6.74
CA GLU A 18 -10.04 -7.43 5.45
C GLU A 18 -8.79 -6.86 4.77
N LEU A 19 -7.93 -6.17 5.54
CA LEU A 19 -6.70 -5.58 5.00
C LEU A 19 -5.73 -6.66 4.48
N LYS A 20 -5.62 -7.80 5.16
CA LYS A 20 -4.83 -8.95 4.66
C LYS A 20 -5.38 -9.47 3.34
N GLN A 21 -6.70 -9.61 3.23
CA GLN A 21 -7.34 -10.08 2.00
C GLN A 21 -7.12 -9.12 0.83
N GLU A 22 -7.24 -7.80 1.04
CA GLU A 22 -6.99 -6.82 -0.02
C GLU A 22 -5.51 -6.78 -0.44
N LEU A 23 -4.56 -6.95 0.50
CA LEU A 23 -3.12 -7.06 0.19
C LEU A 23 -2.80 -8.33 -0.62
N GLU A 24 -3.42 -9.47 -0.29
CA GLU A 24 -3.27 -10.73 -1.04
C GLU A 24 -3.83 -10.61 -2.45
N LYS A 25 -5.01 -9.99 -2.58
CA LYS A 25 -5.65 -9.72 -3.87
C LYS A 25 -4.81 -8.78 -4.73
N PHE A 26 -4.28 -7.69 -4.17
CA PHE A 26 -3.35 -6.79 -4.86
C PHE A 26 -2.10 -7.54 -5.34
N SER A 27 -1.49 -8.35 -4.48
CA SER A 27 -0.32 -9.15 -4.83
C SER A 27 -0.61 -10.15 -5.95
N SER A 28 -1.80 -10.76 -5.94
CA SER A 28 -2.25 -11.66 -6.99
C SER A 28 -2.47 -10.95 -8.32
N THR A 29 -3.10 -9.76 -8.32
CA THR A 29 -3.25 -8.93 -9.52
C THR A 29 -1.89 -8.51 -10.08
N GLN A 30 -0.99 -8.04 -9.24
CA GLN A 30 0.38 -7.69 -9.64
C GLN A 30 1.13 -8.86 -10.30
N LYS A 31 0.95 -10.08 -9.77
CA LYS A 31 1.51 -11.29 -10.37
C LYS A 31 0.91 -11.57 -11.75
N GLN A 32 -0.40 -11.39 -11.92
CA GLN A 32 -1.06 -11.55 -13.22
C GLN A 32 -0.56 -10.53 -14.24
N GLU A 33 -0.45 -9.25 -13.86
CA GLU A 33 0.10 -8.20 -14.74
C GLU A 33 1.55 -8.47 -15.15
N PHE A 34 2.38 -8.98 -14.23
CA PHE A 34 3.73 -9.43 -14.56
C PHE A 34 3.74 -10.55 -15.61
N LEU A 35 2.89 -11.57 -15.44
CA LEU A 35 2.75 -12.67 -16.41
C LEU A 35 2.20 -12.19 -17.77
N ASN A 36 1.43 -11.10 -17.75
CA ASN A 36 0.94 -10.41 -18.94
C ASN A 36 1.99 -9.46 -19.57
N HIS A 37 3.26 -9.55 -19.14
CA HIS A 37 4.39 -8.76 -19.66
C HIS A 37 4.25 -7.25 -19.42
N HIS A 38 3.51 -6.84 -18.39
CA HIS A 38 3.48 -5.44 -17.96
C HIS A 38 4.89 -5.00 -17.48
N PRO A 39 5.32 -3.75 -17.77
CA PRO A 39 6.64 -3.27 -17.36
C PRO A 39 6.89 -3.41 -15.85
N VAL A 40 7.98 -4.07 -15.48
CA VAL A 40 8.33 -4.32 -14.06
C VAL A 40 8.48 -3.02 -13.28
N THR A 41 9.07 -1.98 -13.89
CA THR A 41 9.23 -0.66 -13.27
C THR A 41 7.89 -0.06 -12.87
N SER A 42 6.85 -0.23 -13.70
CA SER A 42 5.49 0.22 -13.39
C SER A 42 4.88 -0.58 -12.24
N LEU A 43 5.12 -1.89 -12.17
CA LEU A 43 4.61 -2.75 -11.10
C LEU A 43 5.26 -2.44 -9.74
N VAL A 44 6.57 -2.18 -9.73
CA VAL A 44 7.32 -1.79 -8.52
C VAL A 44 6.83 -0.43 -8.02
N LEU A 45 6.70 0.56 -8.91
CA LEU A 45 6.17 1.88 -8.54
C LEU A 45 4.74 1.78 -7.99
N ALA A 46 3.86 1.05 -8.67
CA ALA A 46 2.47 0.84 -8.24
C ALA A 46 2.38 0.14 -6.87
N ARG A 47 3.37 -0.70 -6.51
CA ARG A 47 3.43 -1.31 -5.18
C ARG A 47 3.75 -0.30 -4.09
N ALA A 48 4.73 0.57 -4.32
CA ALA A 48 5.05 1.64 -3.37
C ALA A 48 3.84 2.57 -3.21
N GLU A 49 3.22 3.00 -4.32
CA GLU A 49 2.03 3.86 -4.30
C GLU A 49 0.86 3.19 -3.55
N TYR A 50 0.59 1.90 -3.77
CA TYR A 50 -0.47 1.22 -3.05
C TYR A 50 -0.23 1.21 -1.53
N MET A 51 1.03 1.07 -1.08
CA MET A 51 1.37 1.17 0.34
C MET A 51 1.22 2.60 0.88
N ASP A 52 1.59 3.62 0.10
CA ASP A 52 1.36 5.03 0.46
C ASP A 52 -0.13 5.31 0.71
N LEU A 53 -0.98 4.85 -0.21
CA LEU A 53 -2.44 5.02 -0.10
C LEU A 53 -2.99 4.28 1.12
N LEU A 54 -2.52 3.06 1.38
CA LEU A 54 -2.95 2.28 2.53
C LEU A 54 -2.52 2.93 3.85
N LEU A 55 -1.25 3.32 3.98
CA LEU A 55 -0.75 3.98 5.18
C LEU A 55 -1.42 5.33 5.41
N THR A 56 -1.70 6.09 4.35
CA THR A 56 -2.49 7.33 4.43
C THR A 56 -3.90 7.07 4.97
N ARG A 57 -4.58 6.03 4.45
CA ARG A 57 -5.93 5.66 4.93
C ARG A 57 -5.92 5.26 6.39
N LEU A 58 -4.92 4.50 6.83
CA LEU A 58 -4.74 4.09 8.22
C LEU A 58 -4.44 5.28 9.12
N TRP A 59 -3.55 6.18 8.68
CA TRP A 59 -3.21 7.41 9.39
C TRP A 59 -4.44 8.27 9.68
N GLN A 60 -5.33 8.41 8.69
CA GLN A 60 -6.61 9.10 8.84
C GLN A 60 -7.56 8.35 9.78
N TYR A 61 -7.70 7.03 9.63
CA TYR A 61 -8.58 6.19 10.45
C TYR A 61 -8.26 6.29 11.95
N PHE A 62 -6.96 6.27 12.29
CA PHE A 62 -6.50 6.37 13.67
C PHE A 62 -6.46 7.82 14.21
N GLY A 63 -6.87 8.81 13.42
CA GLY A 63 -6.92 10.22 13.83
C GLY A 63 -5.54 10.88 13.94
N PHE A 64 -4.49 10.26 13.39
CA PHE A 64 -3.13 10.82 13.45
C PHE A 64 -2.98 12.10 12.61
N ASN A 65 -3.90 12.34 11.66
CA ASN A 65 -3.95 13.60 10.92
C ASN A 65 -4.26 14.82 11.82
N ASP A 66 -4.90 14.61 12.97
CA ASP A 66 -5.28 15.69 13.90
C ASP A 66 -4.22 15.93 14.99
N ILE A 67 -3.17 15.11 15.02
CA ILE A 67 -2.06 15.24 15.98
C ILE A 67 -0.94 16.10 15.36
N TYR A 68 -0.57 17.15 16.08
CA TYR A 68 0.51 18.04 15.65
C TYR A 68 1.89 17.46 15.98
N ASN A 69 2.89 17.81 15.17
CA ASN A 69 4.30 17.47 15.35
C ASN A 69 4.62 15.96 15.32
N ILE A 70 3.80 15.18 14.62
CA ILE A 70 4.11 13.80 14.26
C ILE A 70 4.13 13.66 12.74
N SER A 71 4.92 12.71 12.25
CA SER A 71 5.00 12.37 10.83
C SER A 71 5.28 10.88 10.68
N LEU A 72 4.91 10.33 9.53
CA LEU A 72 5.32 9.00 9.09
C LEU A 72 6.19 9.16 7.85
N VAL A 73 7.41 8.66 7.89
CA VAL A 73 8.37 8.83 6.80
C VAL A 73 8.77 7.47 6.24
N ALA A 74 8.47 7.23 4.98
CA ALA A 74 8.97 6.07 4.25
C ALA A 74 10.49 6.18 4.07
N VAL A 75 11.22 5.10 4.37
CA VAL A 75 12.67 5.04 4.20
C VAL A 75 13.08 3.78 3.43
N GLY A 76 14.39 3.58 3.24
CA GLY A 76 14.90 2.39 2.56
C GLY A 76 14.44 2.29 1.10
N GLY A 77 14.18 1.07 0.64
CA GLY A 77 13.65 0.82 -0.72
C GLY A 77 12.25 1.36 -0.92
N TYR A 78 11.42 1.34 0.13
CA TYR A 78 10.07 1.90 0.08
C TYR A 78 10.10 3.42 -0.16
N GLY A 79 10.89 4.17 0.61
CA GLY A 79 11.02 5.62 0.46
C GLY A 79 11.57 6.08 -0.89
N ARG A 80 12.23 5.20 -1.67
CA ARG A 80 12.68 5.48 -3.04
C ARG A 80 11.66 5.10 -4.12
N GLY A 81 10.51 4.54 -3.74
CA GLY A 81 9.54 3.99 -4.69
C GLY A 81 9.97 2.65 -5.31
N GLU A 82 10.95 1.97 -4.72
CA GLU A 82 11.55 0.73 -5.20
C GLU A 82 11.06 -0.47 -4.38
N LEU A 83 9.77 -0.51 -4.04
CA LEU A 83 9.22 -1.55 -3.19
C LEU A 83 9.02 -2.86 -3.97
N HIS A 84 10.01 -3.75 -3.91
CA HIS A 84 9.97 -5.06 -4.54
C HIS A 84 9.01 -6.03 -3.82
N PRO A 85 8.52 -7.08 -4.50
CA PRO A 85 7.72 -8.12 -3.86
C PRO A 85 8.43 -8.74 -2.65
N LEU A 86 7.69 -8.98 -1.57
CA LEU A 86 8.19 -9.55 -0.31
C LEU A 86 9.28 -8.73 0.40
N SER A 87 9.50 -7.48 -0.02
CA SER A 87 10.36 -6.54 0.72
C SER A 87 9.64 -6.03 1.96
N ASP A 88 10.43 -5.76 3.01
CA ASP A 88 9.92 -5.10 4.21
C ASP A 88 9.54 -3.64 3.91
N ILE A 89 8.61 -3.12 4.72
CA ILE A 89 8.17 -1.72 4.68
C ILE A 89 8.86 -1.00 5.85
N ASP A 90 9.90 -0.24 5.54
CA ASP A 90 10.64 0.54 6.53
C ASP A 90 10.03 1.95 6.69
N ILE A 91 9.71 2.33 7.93
CA ILE A 91 9.09 3.61 8.29
C ILE A 91 9.77 4.22 9.54
N LEU A 92 9.84 5.56 9.59
CA LEU A 92 10.28 6.36 10.74
C LEU A 92 9.18 7.29 11.24
#